data_AF-A0A0N1DZP3-F1
#
_entry.id   AF-A0A0N1DZP3-F1
#
_cell.length_a   1.000
_cell.length_b   1.000
_cell.length_c   1.000
_cell.angle_alpha   90.00
_cell.angle_beta   90.00
_cell.angle_gamma   90.00
#
_symmetry.space_group_name_H-M   'P 1'
#
loop_
_entity.id
_entity.type
_entity.pdbx_description
1 polymer ?
#
loop_
_entity_poly.entity_id
_entity_poly.type
_entity_poly.pdbx_seq_one_letter_code
_entity_poly.pdbx_strand_id
1 'polypeptide(L)'
;MKTKYLFYALVCIISFGKIKAADLYVRDLGAGGAYATISEAIAAANDGDRIIIRPKTGNIPYLENLTINKSLTFASEINFSKYYVQGTISIVPAVNRVVTINNMYAFQSSIATSVVTLSGGRATLNIINCTVDQNIDLDNSKNVTANVSQSSCNDLYFVHGKITANSLRTLNLTNDAAPLATTDVQIIANSLYLSAEFTSVISLNTTSYPLKIFNNDAKVQGTNTITYINPVLAINSIKANSTNLIQNNRFITSHTVNSYDDTISISTVNSGIINIANNILINPSSYQYDYHIGASSAASATVIANNNFSTESLRSAGVDISSGNINGVYTMNLTTEVSTGAIINAGINDDEYQDLDLTRNDIGPLGGSNSWVNYWPSNAGNKPRVMFLNTPRKVYSGTTTIQAEATGISK
;
A
#
# COMPACT_ATOMS: atom_id res chain seq x y z
N MET A 1 -8.82 -35.11 -51.39
CA MET A 1 -9.50 -34.80 -50.11
C MET A 1 -8.55 -34.77 -48.90
N LYS A 2 -7.54 -35.64 -48.78
CA LYS A 2 -6.67 -35.73 -47.59
C LYS A 2 -5.79 -34.49 -47.30
N THR A 3 -5.39 -33.73 -48.32
CA THR A 3 -4.53 -32.53 -48.17
C THR A 3 -5.23 -31.31 -47.59
N LYS A 4 -6.56 -31.19 -47.78
CA LYS A 4 -7.35 -30.06 -47.25
C LYS A 4 -7.53 -30.16 -45.73
N TYR A 5 -7.74 -31.37 -45.21
CA TYR A 5 -7.86 -31.60 -43.76
C TYR A 5 -6.54 -31.44 -43.02
N LEU A 6 -5.41 -31.73 -43.66
CA LEU A 6 -4.08 -31.48 -43.09
C LEU A 6 -3.79 -29.98 -42.94
N PHE A 7 -4.21 -29.17 -43.92
CA PHE A 7 -4.09 -27.71 -43.86
C PHE A 7 -4.99 -27.10 -42.75
N TYR A 8 -6.23 -27.56 -42.62
CA TYR A 8 -7.11 -27.14 -41.52
C TYR A 8 -6.60 -27.59 -40.14
N ALA A 9 -6.03 -28.80 -40.03
CA ALA A 9 -5.41 -29.26 -38.78
C ALA A 9 -4.18 -28.42 -38.40
N LEU A 10 -3.34 -28.05 -39.38
CA LEU A 10 -2.19 -27.18 -39.17
C LEU A 10 -2.60 -25.77 -38.74
N VAL A 11 -3.60 -25.18 -39.41
CA VAL A 11 -4.17 -23.88 -39.04
C VAL A 11 -4.79 -23.94 -37.64
N CYS A 12 -5.54 -24.99 -37.28
CA CYS A 12 -6.05 -25.15 -35.91
C CYS A 12 -4.94 -25.28 -34.87
N ILE A 13 -3.87 -26.04 -35.12
CA ILE A 13 -2.75 -26.19 -34.16
C ILE A 13 -2.02 -24.85 -33.97
N ILE A 14 -1.89 -24.03 -35.03
CA ILE A 14 -1.30 -22.69 -34.96
C ILE A 14 -2.28 -21.68 -34.31
N SER A 15 -3.59 -21.86 -34.49
CA SER A 15 -4.63 -20.96 -33.98
C SER A 15 -5.02 -21.20 -32.51
N PHE A 16 -4.77 -22.42 -32.00
CA PHE A 16 -5.12 -22.82 -30.62
C PHE A 16 -3.89 -23.06 -29.72
N GLY A 17 -2.68 -22.94 -30.26
CA GLY A 17 -1.48 -22.84 -29.45
C GLY A 17 -1.49 -21.52 -28.70
N LYS A 18 -2.13 -21.47 -27.52
CA LYS A 18 -1.85 -20.41 -26.55
C LYS A 18 -0.34 -20.36 -26.40
N ILE A 19 0.30 -19.25 -26.81
CA ILE A 19 1.71 -19.00 -26.51
C ILE A 19 1.83 -19.20 -25.01
N LYS A 20 2.50 -20.29 -24.61
CA LYS A 20 2.74 -20.54 -23.20
C LYS A 20 3.63 -19.42 -22.71
N ALA A 21 3.28 -18.82 -21.59
CA ALA A 21 4.16 -17.91 -20.87
C ALA A 21 5.56 -18.56 -20.78
N ALA A 22 6.54 -17.91 -21.39
CA ALA A 22 7.92 -18.37 -21.43
C ALA A 22 8.72 -17.74 -20.28
N ASP A 23 9.76 -18.46 -19.87
CA ASP A 23 10.76 -17.94 -18.93
C ASP A 23 11.98 -17.47 -19.72
N LEU A 24 12.24 -16.17 -19.69
CA LEU A 24 13.41 -15.56 -20.30
C LEU A 24 14.44 -15.28 -19.20
N TYR A 25 15.59 -15.97 -19.26
CA TYR A 25 16.64 -15.81 -18.26
C TYR A 25 17.56 -14.65 -18.62
N VAL A 26 17.91 -13.84 -17.62
CA VAL A 26 18.89 -12.76 -17.73
C VAL A 26 20.05 -13.06 -16.80
N ARG A 27 21.27 -13.12 -17.35
CA ARG A 27 22.50 -13.38 -16.60
C ARG A 27 23.62 -12.51 -17.12
N ASP A 28 24.57 -12.19 -16.24
CA ASP A 28 25.71 -11.36 -16.61
C ASP A 28 26.44 -11.91 -17.84
N LEU A 29 26.70 -11.04 -18.82
CA LEU A 29 27.32 -11.37 -20.10
C LEU A 29 26.62 -12.49 -20.91
N GLY A 30 25.34 -12.76 -20.65
CA GLY A 30 24.56 -13.78 -21.35
C GLY A 30 24.95 -15.22 -21.00
N ALA A 31 25.50 -15.44 -19.80
CA ALA A 31 26.02 -16.74 -19.38
C ALA A 31 25.01 -17.89 -19.56
N GLY A 32 25.43 -18.97 -20.22
CA GLY A 32 24.60 -20.14 -20.48
C GLY A 32 23.50 -19.94 -21.53
N GLY A 33 23.67 -18.98 -22.45
CA GLY A 33 22.70 -18.68 -23.51
C GLY A 33 21.53 -17.81 -23.06
N ALA A 34 21.65 -17.17 -21.90
CA ALA A 34 20.71 -16.20 -21.37
C ALA A 34 20.85 -14.84 -22.08
N TYR A 35 19.88 -13.95 -21.89
CA TYR A 35 20.02 -12.54 -22.29
C TYR A 35 21.06 -11.86 -21.40
N ALA A 36 21.85 -10.95 -21.99
CA ALA A 36 22.89 -10.22 -21.25
C ALA A 36 22.30 -9.05 -20.44
N THR A 37 21.19 -8.50 -20.91
CA THR A 37 20.47 -7.38 -20.27
C THR A 37 18.99 -7.69 -20.07
N ILE A 38 18.36 -6.96 -19.16
CA ILE A 38 16.91 -7.06 -18.91
C ILE A 38 16.15 -6.47 -20.10
N SER A 39 16.66 -5.40 -20.70
CA SER A 39 16.06 -4.74 -21.87
C SER A 39 15.97 -5.65 -23.10
N GLU A 40 17.01 -6.45 -23.38
CA GLU A 40 16.97 -7.45 -24.44
C GLU A 40 15.90 -8.52 -24.19
N ALA A 41 15.76 -8.97 -22.93
CA ALA A 41 14.71 -9.91 -22.56
C ALA A 41 13.32 -9.29 -22.71
N ILE A 42 13.12 -8.02 -22.31
CA ILE A 42 11.86 -7.29 -22.51
C ILE A 42 11.53 -7.20 -24.01
N ALA A 43 12.52 -6.90 -24.85
CA ALA A 43 12.32 -6.81 -26.29
C ALA A 43 11.85 -8.14 -26.89
N ALA A 44 12.45 -9.26 -26.46
CA ALA A 44 12.12 -10.60 -26.93
C ALA A 44 10.83 -11.19 -26.34
N ALA A 45 10.39 -10.74 -25.17
CA ALA A 45 9.22 -11.27 -24.47
C ALA A 45 7.89 -11.00 -25.19
N ASN A 46 6.87 -11.82 -24.89
CA ASN A 46 5.47 -11.60 -25.21
C ASN A 46 4.67 -11.27 -23.94
N ASP A 47 3.42 -10.80 -24.11
CA ASP A 47 2.51 -10.64 -22.97
C ASP A 47 2.29 -11.99 -22.26
N GLY A 48 2.44 -11.97 -20.93
CA GLY A 48 2.33 -13.13 -20.05
C GLY A 48 3.67 -13.77 -19.68
N ASP A 49 4.77 -13.41 -20.33
CA ASP A 49 6.09 -14.00 -20.07
C ASP A 49 6.68 -13.58 -18.71
N ARG A 50 7.62 -14.40 -18.22
CA ARG A 50 8.40 -14.12 -17.02
C ARG A 50 9.85 -13.86 -17.40
N ILE A 51 10.43 -12.81 -16.84
CA ILE A 51 11.85 -12.50 -16.95
C ILE A 51 12.50 -12.89 -15.62
N ILE A 52 13.38 -13.87 -15.66
CA ILE A 52 14.07 -14.45 -14.50
C ILE A 52 15.50 -13.90 -14.47
N ILE A 53 15.78 -12.99 -13.54
CA ILE A 53 17.04 -12.23 -13.48
C ILE A 53 17.95 -12.79 -12.41
N ARG A 54 19.17 -13.17 -12.76
CA ARG A 54 20.19 -13.54 -11.78
C ARG A 54 20.82 -12.29 -11.15
N PRO A 55 20.80 -12.13 -9.82
CA PRO A 55 21.61 -11.10 -9.18
C PRO A 55 23.09 -11.25 -9.57
N LYS A 56 23.75 -10.15 -9.94
CA LYS A 56 25.18 -10.17 -10.21
C LYS A 56 25.97 -10.37 -8.93
N THR A 57 27.13 -11.01 -9.05
CA THR A 57 28.07 -11.17 -7.93
C THR A 57 28.45 -9.80 -7.37
N GLY A 58 28.52 -9.69 -6.04
CA GLY A 58 28.89 -8.45 -5.37
C GLY A 58 27.82 -7.36 -5.40
N ASN A 59 26.55 -7.69 -5.71
CA ASN A 59 25.43 -6.74 -5.76
C ASN A 59 25.63 -5.62 -6.79
N ILE A 60 26.38 -5.88 -7.86
CA ILE A 60 26.57 -4.93 -8.96
C ILE A 60 25.25 -4.78 -9.73
N PRO A 61 24.79 -3.54 -10.03
CA PRO A 61 23.57 -3.35 -10.78
C PRO A 61 23.71 -3.73 -12.26
N TYR A 62 22.60 -4.15 -12.85
CA TYR A 62 22.38 -4.00 -14.28
C TYR A 62 22.24 -2.50 -14.57
N LEU A 63 23.23 -1.92 -15.26
CA LEU A 63 23.24 -0.51 -15.63
C LEU A 63 22.51 -0.32 -16.96
N GLU A 64 21.21 -0.06 -16.89
CA GLU A 64 20.35 0.07 -18.06
C GLU A 64 19.05 0.82 -17.73
N ASN A 65 18.43 1.40 -18.76
CA ASN A 65 17.09 1.98 -18.65
C ASN A 65 16.06 0.95 -19.09
N LEU A 66 15.06 0.67 -18.24
CA LEU A 66 13.99 -0.27 -18.52
C LEU A 66 12.75 0.47 -19.01
N THR A 67 12.20 0.02 -20.14
CA THR A 67 10.85 0.39 -20.61
C THR A 67 9.99 -0.85 -20.65
N ILE A 68 9.09 -1.00 -19.68
CA ILE A 68 8.21 -2.15 -19.53
C ILE A 68 6.88 -1.85 -20.20
N ASN A 69 6.70 -2.32 -21.42
CA ASN A 69 5.54 -2.04 -22.28
C ASN A 69 4.72 -3.29 -22.65
N LYS A 70 4.88 -4.37 -21.87
CA LYS A 70 4.18 -5.65 -22.01
C LYS A 70 3.71 -6.12 -20.64
N SER A 71 2.75 -7.04 -20.61
CA SER A 71 2.33 -7.72 -19.37
C SER A 71 3.40 -8.73 -18.99
N LEU A 72 4.25 -8.41 -18.02
CA LEU A 72 5.44 -9.20 -17.69
C LEU A 72 5.56 -9.40 -16.18
N THR A 73 6.13 -10.53 -15.80
CA THR A 73 6.57 -10.78 -14.43
C THR A 73 8.09 -10.80 -14.34
N PHE A 74 8.68 -9.97 -13.48
CA PHE A 74 10.11 -9.94 -13.21
C PHE A 74 10.36 -10.60 -11.85
N ALA A 75 11.27 -11.57 -11.82
CA ALA A 75 11.61 -12.30 -10.60
C ALA A 75 13.11 -12.62 -10.54
N SER A 76 13.63 -12.73 -9.32
CA SER A 76 15.01 -13.15 -9.11
C SER A 76 15.20 -14.65 -9.35
N GLU A 77 16.26 -15.01 -10.07
CA GLU A 77 16.70 -16.41 -10.26
C GLU A 77 17.07 -17.05 -8.92
N ILE A 78 17.62 -16.27 -7.98
CA ILE A 78 18.02 -16.76 -6.66
C ILE A 78 16.91 -16.46 -5.65
N ASN A 79 16.46 -17.49 -4.93
CA ASN A 79 15.36 -17.40 -3.97
C ASN A 79 15.52 -16.18 -3.04
N PHE A 80 14.56 -15.24 -3.13
CA PHE A 80 14.45 -14.06 -2.26
C PHE A 80 15.67 -13.14 -2.23
N SER A 81 16.60 -13.31 -3.16
CA SER A 81 17.72 -12.38 -3.34
C SER A 81 17.31 -11.28 -4.30
N LYS A 82 17.66 -10.03 -4.02
CA LYS A 82 17.32 -8.93 -4.92
C LYS A 82 18.26 -8.89 -6.13
N TYR A 83 17.72 -8.67 -7.32
CA TYR A 83 18.51 -8.26 -8.48
C TYR A 83 18.55 -6.74 -8.54
N TYR A 84 19.73 -6.18 -8.83
CA TYR A 84 19.98 -4.75 -8.75
C TYR A 84 19.85 -4.13 -10.14
N VAL A 85 19.13 -3.01 -10.24
CA VAL A 85 18.98 -2.23 -11.47
C VAL A 85 19.31 -0.79 -11.16
N GLN A 86 20.13 -0.17 -12.00
CA GLN A 86 20.45 1.26 -11.94
C GLN A 86 20.19 1.88 -13.32
N GLY A 87 19.43 2.98 -13.32
CA GLY A 87 18.90 3.62 -14.53
C GLY A 87 17.39 3.84 -14.41
N THR A 88 16.77 4.47 -15.39
CA THR A 88 15.33 4.77 -15.38
C THR A 88 14.50 3.49 -15.50
N ILE A 89 13.54 3.27 -14.59
CA ILE A 89 12.61 2.13 -14.65
C ILE A 89 11.21 2.69 -14.93
N SER A 90 10.80 2.63 -16.20
CA SER A 90 9.53 3.16 -16.68
C SER A 90 8.57 2.02 -17.05
N ILE A 91 7.39 2.02 -16.44
CA ILE A 91 6.29 1.14 -16.81
C ILE A 91 5.32 1.92 -17.67
N VAL A 92 5.05 1.43 -18.88
CA VAL A 92 4.06 2.03 -19.79
C VAL A 92 2.71 1.37 -19.53
N PRO A 93 1.72 2.04 -18.93
CA PRO A 93 0.42 1.42 -18.69
C PRO A 93 -0.35 1.21 -20.00
N ALA A 94 -1.15 0.15 -20.07
CA ALA A 94 -2.16 -0.05 -21.11
C ALA A 94 -3.37 -0.79 -20.51
N VAL A 95 -4.51 -0.71 -21.19
CA VAL A 95 -5.71 -1.44 -20.80
C VAL A 95 -5.41 -2.94 -20.69
N ASN A 96 -5.79 -3.53 -19.56
CA ASN A 96 -5.58 -4.93 -19.19
C ASN A 96 -4.10 -5.36 -19.04
N ARG A 97 -3.15 -4.43 -19.08
CA ARG A 97 -1.74 -4.75 -18.83
C ARG A 97 -1.53 -5.08 -17.36
N VAL A 98 -0.84 -6.19 -17.11
CA VAL A 98 -0.44 -6.60 -15.76
C VAL A 98 1.07 -6.70 -15.69
N VAL A 99 1.70 -5.86 -14.86
CA VAL A 99 3.15 -5.90 -14.62
C VAL A 99 3.38 -6.29 -13.17
N THR A 100 4.22 -7.28 -12.94
CA THR A 100 4.63 -7.71 -11.60
C THR A 100 6.15 -7.60 -11.50
N ILE A 101 6.65 -6.82 -10.54
CA ILE A 101 8.08 -6.71 -10.22
C ILE A 101 8.30 -7.28 -8.83
N ASN A 102 9.13 -8.32 -8.72
CA ASN A 102 9.40 -9.02 -7.47
C ASN A 102 10.90 -9.06 -7.16
N ASN A 103 11.29 -8.69 -5.94
CA ASN A 103 12.68 -8.73 -5.47
C ASN A 103 13.63 -7.85 -6.33
N MET A 104 13.17 -6.69 -6.80
CA MET A 104 14.07 -5.72 -7.42
C MET A 104 14.72 -4.86 -6.33
N TYR A 105 15.99 -4.53 -6.49
CA TYR A 105 16.57 -3.34 -5.90
C TYR A 105 16.79 -2.30 -7.01
N ALA A 106 15.94 -1.27 -7.06
CA ALA A 106 16.15 -0.08 -7.87
C ALA A 106 17.18 0.83 -7.16
N PHE A 107 18.46 0.55 -7.42
CA PHE A 107 19.60 1.22 -6.81
C PHE A 107 19.81 2.59 -7.44
N GLN A 108 19.85 3.63 -6.60
CA GLN A 108 19.89 5.04 -6.99
C GLN A 108 18.83 5.39 -8.05
N SER A 109 17.65 4.76 -7.97
CA SER A 109 16.62 4.88 -8.99
C SER A 109 15.21 4.87 -8.39
N SER A 110 14.25 5.27 -9.22
CA SER A 110 12.81 5.25 -8.99
C SER A 110 12.13 4.21 -9.90
N ILE A 111 10.97 3.72 -9.49
CA ILE A 111 10.04 2.99 -10.37
C ILE A 111 8.88 3.93 -10.69
N ALA A 112 8.66 4.24 -11.95
CA ALA A 112 7.62 5.19 -12.34
C ALA A 112 6.74 4.64 -13.46
N THR A 113 5.48 5.09 -13.47
CA THR A 113 4.64 4.98 -14.67
C THR A 113 4.98 6.10 -15.64
N SER A 114 5.00 5.81 -16.94
CA SER A 114 4.98 6.87 -17.96
C SER A 114 3.64 7.59 -17.94
N VAL A 115 3.58 8.83 -18.44
CA VAL A 115 2.32 9.58 -18.56
C VAL A 115 1.49 9.03 -19.72
N VAL A 116 0.38 8.36 -19.41
CA VAL A 116 -0.58 7.81 -20.37
C VAL A 116 -2.01 8.03 -19.88
N THR A 117 -2.91 8.40 -20.79
CA THR A 117 -4.35 8.45 -20.52
C THR A 117 -4.98 7.14 -20.96
N LEU A 118 -5.43 6.32 -20.01
CA LEU A 118 -6.16 5.09 -20.30
C LEU A 118 -7.67 5.37 -20.36
N SER A 119 -8.33 4.88 -21.42
CA SER A 119 -9.79 4.88 -21.58
C SER A 119 -10.29 3.45 -21.76
N GLY A 120 -11.49 3.15 -21.23
CA GLY A 120 -12.14 1.85 -21.43
C GLY A 120 -11.53 0.66 -20.66
N GLY A 121 -10.56 0.90 -19.77
CA GLY A 121 -10.03 -0.14 -18.89
C GLY A 121 -8.86 0.33 -18.03
N ARG A 122 -8.24 -0.61 -17.32
CA ARG A 122 -7.22 -0.33 -16.30
C ARG A 122 -5.94 -1.12 -16.52
N ALA A 123 -4.82 -0.61 -16.02
CA ALA A 123 -3.59 -1.38 -15.83
C ALA A 123 -3.47 -1.84 -14.38
N THR A 124 -2.82 -2.98 -14.14
CA THR A 124 -2.51 -3.47 -12.79
C THR A 124 -1.00 -3.60 -12.61
N LEU A 125 -0.47 -2.96 -11.57
CA LEU A 125 0.94 -2.98 -11.24
C LEU A 125 1.12 -3.62 -9.87
N ASN A 126 1.95 -4.66 -9.79
CA ASN A 126 2.28 -5.34 -8.55
C ASN A 126 3.76 -5.12 -8.25
N ILE A 127 4.07 -4.35 -7.23
CA ILE A 127 5.45 -4.08 -6.77
C ILE A 127 5.63 -4.79 -5.44
N ILE A 128 6.44 -5.85 -5.44
CA ILE A 128 6.46 -6.80 -4.33
C ILE A 128 7.89 -7.06 -3.87
N ASN A 129 8.12 -6.92 -2.56
CA ASN A 129 9.42 -7.11 -1.95
C ASN A 129 10.56 -6.33 -2.66
N CYS A 130 10.25 -5.13 -3.13
CA CYS A 130 11.21 -4.27 -3.82
C CYS A 130 11.87 -3.31 -2.84
N THR A 131 13.13 -2.96 -3.08
CA THR A 131 13.80 -1.83 -2.44
C THR A 131 14.07 -0.79 -3.51
N VAL A 132 13.66 0.44 -3.27
CA VAL A 132 13.80 1.55 -4.20
C VAL A 132 14.44 2.69 -3.43
N ASP A 133 15.64 3.13 -3.82
CA ASP A 133 16.36 4.17 -3.08
C ASP A 133 15.66 5.54 -3.16
N GLN A 134 14.92 5.76 -4.25
CA GLN A 134 14.15 6.98 -4.48
C GLN A 134 12.65 6.70 -4.33
N ASN A 135 11.85 6.96 -5.36
CA ASN A 135 10.39 6.97 -5.28
C ASN A 135 9.74 5.84 -6.08
N ILE A 136 8.50 5.53 -5.70
CA ILE A 136 7.59 4.71 -6.50
C ILE A 136 6.45 5.61 -6.99
N ASP A 137 6.52 6.04 -8.24
CA ASP A 137 5.66 7.08 -8.84
C ASP A 137 4.60 6.46 -9.78
N LEU A 138 3.50 5.96 -9.22
CA LEU A 138 2.47 5.20 -9.96
C LEU A 138 1.21 6.01 -10.27
N ASP A 139 1.25 7.32 -10.11
CA ASP A 139 0.12 8.23 -10.34
C ASP A 139 0.28 9.18 -11.53
N ASN A 140 1.41 9.10 -12.24
CA ASN A 140 1.66 9.78 -13.53
C ASN A 140 0.65 9.35 -14.60
N SER A 141 0.05 8.17 -14.45
CA SER A 141 -1.07 7.68 -15.25
C SER A 141 -2.32 7.48 -14.40
N LYS A 142 -3.49 7.71 -15.01
CA LYS A 142 -4.80 7.45 -14.40
C LYS A 142 -5.31 6.06 -14.80
N ASN A 143 -6.31 5.52 -14.11
CA ASN A 143 -6.77 4.14 -14.28
C ASN A 143 -5.71 3.05 -14.03
N VAL A 144 -4.78 3.31 -13.11
CA VAL A 144 -3.80 2.33 -12.66
C VAL A 144 -4.23 1.77 -11.30
N THR A 145 -4.25 0.44 -11.16
CA THR A 145 -4.36 -0.24 -9.87
C THR A 145 -2.97 -0.63 -9.41
N ALA A 146 -2.49 -0.01 -8.34
CA ALA A 146 -1.19 -0.27 -7.73
C ALA A 146 -1.35 -1.17 -6.50
N ASN A 147 -0.76 -2.36 -6.56
CA ASN A 147 -0.60 -3.24 -5.40
C ASN A 147 0.88 -3.21 -5.00
N VAL A 148 1.19 -2.47 -3.93
CA VAL A 148 2.56 -2.32 -3.45
C VAL A 148 2.65 -3.00 -2.10
N SER A 149 3.45 -4.06 -2.03
CA SER A 149 3.54 -4.90 -0.84
C SER A 149 4.98 -5.17 -0.44
N GLN A 150 5.26 -5.12 0.87
CA GLN A 150 6.56 -5.53 1.45
C GLN A 150 7.75 -4.79 0.85
N SER A 151 7.52 -3.59 0.33
CA SER A 151 8.52 -2.81 -0.37
C SER A 151 8.98 -1.63 0.49
N SER A 152 10.13 -1.06 0.12
CA SER A 152 10.65 0.16 0.74
C SER A 152 10.99 1.20 -0.30
N CYS A 153 10.57 2.44 -0.07
CA CYS A 153 10.95 3.62 -0.86
C CYS A 153 10.87 4.88 -0.01
N ASN A 154 11.33 6.01 -0.54
CA ASN A 154 11.08 7.30 0.10
C ASN A 154 9.60 7.62 -0.02
N ASP A 155 9.16 8.01 -1.21
CA ASP A 155 7.78 8.45 -1.42
C ASP A 155 7.07 7.48 -2.36
N LEU A 156 5.82 7.17 -2.02
CA LEU A 156 4.95 6.32 -2.82
C LEU A 156 3.74 7.12 -3.29
N TYR A 157 3.56 7.21 -4.60
CA TYR A 157 2.43 7.89 -5.23
C TYR A 157 1.57 6.90 -6.00
N PHE A 158 0.26 6.98 -5.85
CA PHE A 158 -0.70 6.10 -6.53
C PHE A 158 -2.09 6.74 -6.62
N VAL A 159 -2.96 6.17 -7.44
CA VAL A 159 -4.36 6.64 -7.63
C VAL A 159 -5.42 5.64 -7.14
N HIS A 160 -5.08 4.36 -7.07
CA HIS A 160 -5.96 3.28 -6.62
C HIS A 160 -5.14 2.03 -6.27
N GLY A 161 -5.65 1.20 -5.37
CA GLY A 161 -5.15 -0.16 -5.12
C GLY A 161 -4.90 -0.47 -3.65
N LYS A 162 -3.99 -1.42 -3.39
CA LYS A 162 -3.70 -1.94 -2.05
C LYS A 162 -2.23 -1.71 -1.70
N ILE A 163 -1.98 -0.96 -0.64
CA ILE A 163 -0.64 -0.63 -0.15
C ILE A 163 -0.45 -1.31 1.19
N THR A 164 0.35 -2.38 1.23
CA THR A 164 0.44 -3.25 2.42
C THR A 164 1.86 -3.53 2.88
N ALA A 165 2.11 -3.51 4.19
CA ALA A 165 3.38 -3.98 4.77
C ALA A 165 4.64 -3.27 4.22
N ASN A 166 4.54 -2.00 3.80
CA ASN A 166 5.69 -1.27 3.25
C ASN A 166 6.41 -0.46 4.34
N SER A 167 7.69 -0.16 4.11
CA SER A 167 8.47 0.81 4.87
C SER A 167 8.67 2.06 4.02
N LEU A 168 7.99 3.16 4.37
CA LEU A 168 7.91 4.36 3.55
C LEU A 168 8.36 5.59 4.33
N ARG A 169 8.83 6.62 3.63
CA ARG A 169 8.93 7.97 4.21
C ARG A 169 7.60 8.70 4.12
N THR A 170 6.98 8.72 2.93
CA THR A 170 5.64 9.28 2.73
C THR A 170 4.78 8.42 1.79
N LEU A 171 3.45 8.56 1.92
CA LEU A 171 2.46 7.93 1.06
C LEU A 171 1.45 8.97 0.58
N ASN A 172 1.27 9.03 -0.73
CA ASN A 172 0.46 10.03 -1.41
C ASN A 172 -0.56 9.37 -2.33
N LEU A 173 -1.85 9.53 -2.01
CA LEU A 173 -2.95 9.12 -2.86
C LEU A 173 -3.46 10.34 -3.63
N THR A 174 -3.40 10.30 -4.96
CA THR A 174 -3.92 11.37 -5.82
C THR A 174 -5.18 10.95 -6.57
N ASN A 175 -5.89 11.93 -7.12
CA ASN A 175 -7.19 11.68 -7.72
C ASN A 175 -7.08 10.86 -9.01
N ASP A 176 -8.01 9.92 -9.22
CA ASP A 176 -8.14 9.17 -10.47
C ASP A 176 -9.16 9.89 -11.35
N ALA A 177 -8.70 10.72 -12.30
CA ALA A 177 -9.55 11.60 -13.11
C ALA A 177 -10.51 10.86 -14.08
N ALA A 178 -10.38 9.54 -14.21
CA ALA A 178 -11.23 8.72 -15.07
C ALA A 178 -11.60 7.40 -14.38
N PRO A 179 -12.21 7.41 -13.18
CA PRO A 179 -12.19 6.26 -12.29
C PRO A 179 -13.04 5.08 -12.79
N LEU A 180 -12.42 3.91 -12.95
CA LEU A 180 -13.10 2.68 -13.40
C LEU A 180 -13.14 1.54 -12.37
N ALA A 181 -12.32 1.58 -11.32
CA ALA A 181 -12.37 0.56 -10.28
C ALA A 181 -13.67 0.63 -9.46
N THR A 182 -14.13 -0.53 -9.00
CA THR A 182 -15.30 -0.68 -8.12
C THR A 182 -14.92 -0.95 -6.67
N THR A 183 -13.63 -1.15 -6.41
CA THR A 183 -13.08 -1.44 -5.09
C THR A 183 -12.61 -0.17 -4.38
N ASP A 184 -12.47 -0.28 -3.06
CA ASP A 184 -11.91 0.78 -2.22
C ASP A 184 -10.39 0.83 -2.34
N VAL A 185 -9.81 1.97 -1.98
CA VAL A 185 -8.38 2.07 -1.70
C VAL A 185 -8.09 1.49 -0.32
N GLN A 186 -7.06 0.65 -0.20
CA GLN A 186 -6.66 0.04 1.06
C GLN A 186 -5.20 0.36 1.39
N ILE A 187 -4.97 0.91 2.58
CA ILE A 187 -3.65 1.23 3.13
C ILE A 187 -3.52 0.48 4.44
N ILE A 188 -2.75 -0.62 4.47
CA ILE A 188 -2.77 -1.57 5.58
C ILE A 188 -1.37 -1.88 6.10
N ALA A 189 -1.16 -1.78 7.42
CA ALA A 189 0.05 -2.25 8.08
C ALA A 189 1.36 -1.69 7.50
N ASN A 190 1.36 -0.45 7.02
CA ASN A 190 2.59 0.21 6.57
C ASN A 190 3.31 0.86 7.76
N SER A 191 4.64 0.84 7.72
CA SER A 191 5.52 1.61 8.60
C SER A 191 5.90 2.90 7.89
N LEU A 192 5.53 4.05 8.44
CA LEU A 192 5.88 5.34 7.87
C LEU A 192 6.55 6.24 8.89
N TYR A 193 7.70 6.80 8.51
CA TYR A 193 8.43 7.73 9.36
C TYR A 193 8.93 8.91 8.56
N LEU A 194 8.58 10.12 9.02
CA LEU A 194 9.03 11.37 8.44
C LEU A 194 9.68 12.23 9.52
N SER A 195 10.90 12.68 9.25
CA SER A 195 11.57 13.75 9.97
C SER A 195 11.68 14.96 9.05
N ALA A 196 10.60 15.71 8.89
CA ALA A 196 10.55 16.83 7.96
C ALA A 196 9.49 17.87 8.34
N GLU A 197 9.53 19.00 7.63
CA GLU A 197 8.99 20.28 8.09
C GLU A 197 7.68 20.66 7.38
N PHE A 198 7.42 20.17 6.16
CA PHE A 198 6.36 20.72 5.29
C PHE A 198 5.50 19.68 4.54
N THR A 199 5.47 18.42 4.98
CA THR A 199 4.60 17.42 4.34
C THR A 199 3.99 16.47 5.37
N SER A 200 2.78 16.02 5.09
CA SER A 200 2.16 14.93 5.82
C SER A 200 2.84 13.60 5.52
N VAL A 201 2.78 12.68 6.48
CA VAL A 201 3.28 11.30 6.30
C VAL A 201 2.37 10.54 5.34
N ILE A 202 1.06 10.72 5.51
CA ILE A 202 0.03 10.18 4.63
C ILE A 202 -0.80 11.35 4.13
N SER A 203 -0.81 11.58 2.81
CA SER A 203 -1.61 12.61 2.16
C SER A 203 -2.62 11.98 1.21
N LEU A 204 -3.90 12.24 1.45
CA LEU A 204 -5.00 11.66 0.69
C LEU A 204 -5.79 12.75 -0.02
N ASN A 205 -5.77 12.69 -1.35
CA ASN A 205 -6.52 13.59 -2.21
C ASN A 205 -7.20 12.78 -3.32
N THR A 206 -8.39 12.24 -3.02
CA THR A 206 -9.19 11.50 -4.00
C THR A 206 -10.67 11.80 -3.85
N THR A 207 -11.34 11.96 -4.98
CA THR A 207 -12.80 12.00 -5.07
C THR A 207 -13.36 10.75 -5.77
N SER A 208 -12.48 9.80 -6.09
CA SER A 208 -12.78 8.64 -6.95
C SER A 208 -13.21 7.40 -6.18
N TYR A 209 -12.56 7.12 -5.04
CA TYR A 209 -12.69 5.85 -4.31
C TYR A 209 -12.88 6.08 -2.81
N PRO A 210 -13.69 5.23 -2.13
CA PRO A 210 -13.70 5.19 -0.66
C PRO A 210 -12.36 4.71 -0.11
N LEU A 211 -12.08 5.10 1.14
CA LEU A 211 -10.80 4.88 1.80
C LEU A 211 -10.93 3.87 2.95
N LYS A 212 -9.97 2.95 3.03
CA LYS A 212 -9.79 2.01 4.14
C LYS A 212 -8.34 2.04 4.62
N ILE A 213 -8.11 2.58 5.82
CA ILE A 213 -6.79 2.79 6.41
C ILE A 213 -6.70 2.00 7.70
N PHE A 214 -5.92 0.92 7.70
CA PHE A 214 -5.90 -0.04 8.79
C PHE A 214 -4.50 -0.33 9.31
N ASN A 215 -4.33 -0.39 10.63
CA ASN A 215 -3.15 -1.00 11.24
C ASN A 215 -1.80 -0.37 10.86
N ASN A 216 -1.79 0.86 10.33
CA ASN A 216 -0.56 1.53 9.96
C ASN A 216 0.11 2.11 11.21
N ASP A 217 1.44 2.13 11.20
CA ASP A 217 2.27 2.83 12.17
C ASP A 217 2.91 4.02 11.47
N ALA A 218 2.41 5.22 11.72
CA ALA A 218 2.88 6.44 11.08
C ALA A 218 3.29 7.48 12.10
N LYS A 219 4.50 8.01 11.94
CA LYS A 219 5.07 9.02 12.83
C LYS A 219 5.65 10.18 12.05
N VAL A 220 5.31 11.38 12.49
CA VAL A 220 6.03 12.61 12.11
C VAL A 220 6.84 13.12 13.31
N GLN A 221 8.07 13.52 13.03
CA GLN A 221 8.93 14.19 13.99
C GLN A 221 9.34 15.56 13.46
N GLY A 222 8.86 16.61 14.14
CA GLY A 222 9.32 17.98 13.91
C GLY A 222 10.72 18.20 14.46
N THR A 223 11.47 19.09 13.81
CA THR A 223 12.78 19.53 14.28
C THR A 223 12.63 20.76 15.21
N ASN A 224 13.65 21.03 16.03
CA ASN A 224 13.61 22.02 17.13
C ASN A 224 13.46 23.50 16.70
N THR A 225 13.24 23.78 15.41
CA THR A 225 13.30 25.12 14.83
C THR A 225 11.96 25.67 14.36
N ILE A 226 10.85 24.96 14.56
CA ILE A 226 9.66 25.13 13.70
C ILE A 226 8.35 25.42 14.43
N THR A 227 7.58 26.35 13.87
CA THR A 227 6.24 26.74 14.35
C THR A 227 5.07 25.93 13.72
N TYR A 228 5.31 25.13 12.66
CA TYR A 228 4.28 24.36 11.93
C TYR A 228 4.77 22.97 11.45
N ILE A 229 4.04 21.90 11.74
CA ILE A 229 4.35 20.50 11.44
C ILE A 229 3.12 19.82 10.85
N ASN A 230 3.11 19.64 9.53
CA ASN A 230 1.99 18.98 8.85
C ASN A 230 1.50 17.68 9.54
N PRO A 231 0.19 17.40 9.48
CA PRO A 231 -0.42 16.29 10.20
C PRO A 231 0.17 14.95 9.75
N VAL A 232 0.11 13.93 10.61
CA VAL A 232 0.48 12.56 10.23
C VAL A 232 -0.39 12.11 9.07
N LEU A 233 -1.70 12.34 9.17
CA LEU A 233 -2.68 12.02 8.13
C LEU A 233 -3.42 13.28 7.70
N ALA A 234 -3.26 13.67 6.43
CA ALA A 234 -4.04 14.72 5.79
C ALA A 234 -5.09 14.11 4.84
N ILE A 235 -6.36 14.46 5.02
CA ILE A 235 -7.47 14.08 4.15
C ILE A 235 -8.02 15.34 3.51
N ASN A 236 -7.53 15.62 2.30
CA ASN A 236 -7.87 16.83 1.56
C ASN A 236 -9.15 16.68 0.74
N SER A 237 -9.51 15.45 0.39
CA SER A 237 -10.74 15.15 -0.34
C SER A 237 -11.15 13.68 -0.14
N ILE A 238 -12.46 13.44 -0.20
CA ILE A 238 -13.05 12.09 -0.24
C ILE A 238 -14.02 11.97 -1.41
N LYS A 239 -14.35 10.73 -1.80
CA LYS A 239 -15.46 10.47 -2.73
C LYS A 239 -16.79 10.92 -2.11
N ALA A 240 -17.59 11.66 -2.88
CA ALA A 240 -18.91 12.10 -2.43
C ALA A 240 -19.80 10.89 -2.04
N ASN A 241 -20.52 11.01 -0.93
CA ASN A 241 -21.41 10.00 -0.38
C ASN A 241 -20.72 8.65 -0.07
N SER A 242 -19.40 8.67 0.14
CA SER A 242 -18.66 7.47 0.55
C SER A 242 -18.66 7.29 2.06
N THR A 243 -18.39 6.05 2.50
CA THR A 243 -18.02 5.74 3.88
C THR A 243 -16.54 5.38 3.90
N ASN A 244 -15.77 6.07 4.73
CA ASN A 244 -14.32 5.92 4.85
C ASN A 244 -13.98 5.42 6.25
N LEU A 245 -13.03 4.51 6.34
CA LEU A 245 -12.66 3.83 7.59
C LEU A 245 -11.20 4.07 7.91
N ILE A 246 -10.92 4.53 9.13
CA ILE A 246 -9.59 4.77 9.67
C ILE A 246 -9.52 4.05 11.01
N GLN A 247 -8.96 2.84 11.02
CA GLN A 247 -9.05 1.97 12.18
C GLN A 247 -7.73 1.31 12.58
N ASN A 248 -7.55 1.09 13.90
CA ASN A 248 -6.42 0.37 14.44
C ASN A 248 -5.05 0.95 14.05
N ASN A 249 -4.94 2.24 13.71
CA ASN A 249 -3.65 2.84 13.38
C ASN A 249 -2.95 3.39 14.62
N ARG A 250 -1.64 3.59 14.55
CA ARG A 250 -0.87 4.41 15.49
C ARG A 250 -0.34 5.63 14.75
N PHE A 251 -0.85 6.80 15.10
CA PHE A 251 -0.43 8.07 14.54
C PHE A 251 0.20 8.93 15.63
N ILE A 252 1.48 9.24 15.44
CA ILE A 252 2.27 9.96 16.42
C ILE A 252 2.80 11.24 15.78
N THR A 253 2.37 12.37 16.31
CA THR A 253 3.05 13.65 16.13
C THR A 253 4.04 13.82 17.27
N SER A 254 5.29 14.19 16.97
CA SER A 254 6.30 14.46 17.99
C SER A 254 7.07 15.72 17.65
N HIS A 255 7.14 16.66 18.58
CA HIS A 255 7.85 17.93 18.41
C HIS A 255 8.20 18.54 19.77
N THR A 256 9.11 19.51 19.76
CA THR A 256 9.74 20.08 20.96
C THR A 256 9.36 21.54 21.20
N VAL A 257 8.59 22.14 20.31
CA VAL A 257 8.18 23.56 20.31
C VAL A 257 6.68 23.67 20.04
N ASN A 258 6.02 24.75 20.47
CA ASN A 258 4.59 24.95 20.23
C ASN A 258 4.31 25.01 18.71
N SER A 259 3.67 23.98 18.16
CA SER A 259 3.24 23.93 16.76
C SER A 259 1.72 24.08 16.63
N TYR A 260 1.19 24.06 15.41
CA TYR A 260 -0.22 24.32 15.08
C TYR A 260 -0.77 23.16 14.26
N ASP A 261 -0.92 21.97 14.82
CA ASP A 261 -1.18 20.82 13.97
C ASP A 261 -2.01 19.73 14.62
N ASP A 262 -2.84 19.15 13.76
CA ASP A 262 -3.63 17.98 14.07
C ASP A 262 -2.79 16.71 13.89
N THR A 263 -3.05 15.63 14.62
CA THR A 263 -2.54 14.31 14.22
C THR A 263 -3.22 13.84 12.93
N ILE A 264 -4.55 14.04 12.84
CA ILE A 264 -5.36 13.81 11.65
C ILE A 264 -6.04 15.13 11.28
N SER A 265 -5.76 15.66 10.08
CA SER A 265 -6.42 16.86 9.57
C SER A 265 -7.32 16.54 8.38
N ILE A 266 -8.52 17.11 8.38
CA ILE A 266 -9.58 16.84 7.40
C ILE A 266 -10.11 18.15 6.84
N SER A 267 -9.99 18.34 5.53
CA SER A 267 -10.37 19.58 4.82
C SER A 267 -11.28 19.34 3.61
N THR A 268 -11.90 18.15 3.52
CA THR A 268 -12.74 17.77 2.38
C THR A 268 -14.04 18.56 2.28
N VAL A 269 -14.31 19.14 1.11
CA VAL A 269 -15.58 19.82 0.80
C VAL A 269 -16.70 18.88 0.32
N ASN A 270 -16.38 17.61 0.05
CA ASN A 270 -17.36 16.61 -0.38
C ASN A 270 -18.09 15.99 0.82
N SER A 271 -19.38 15.71 0.64
CA SER A 271 -20.18 14.97 1.61
C SER A 271 -19.73 13.51 1.71
N GLY A 272 -19.89 12.89 2.88
CA GLY A 272 -19.53 11.51 3.15
C GLY A 272 -19.37 11.28 4.63
N ILE A 273 -19.02 10.05 5.00
CA ILE A 273 -18.76 9.64 6.38
C ILE A 273 -17.28 9.27 6.51
N ILE A 274 -16.63 9.75 7.55
CA ILE A 274 -15.28 9.36 7.96
C ILE A 274 -15.36 8.80 9.38
N ASN A 275 -15.21 7.49 9.52
CA ASN A 275 -15.21 6.80 10.80
C ASN A 275 -13.77 6.58 11.27
N ILE A 276 -13.43 7.14 12.42
CA ILE A 276 -12.09 7.08 13.03
C ILE A 276 -12.20 6.31 14.34
N ALA A 277 -11.77 5.05 14.34
CA ALA A 277 -11.95 4.19 15.49
C ALA A 277 -10.73 3.38 15.89
N ASN A 278 -10.59 3.09 17.20
CA ASN A 278 -9.54 2.20 17.70
C ASN A 278 -8.11 2.64 17.31
N ASN A 279 -7.87 3.94 17.07
CA ASN A 279 -6.53 4.44 16.76
C ASN A 279 -5.83 4.90 18.04
N ILE A 280 -4.50 4.74 18.07
CA ILE A 280 -3.62 5.44 19.01
C ILE A 280 -3.26 6.77 18.36
N LEU A 281 -3.69 7.87 18.97
CA LEU A 281 -3.45 9.24 18.49
C LEU A 281 -2.62 9.97 19.54
N ILE A 282 -1.41 10.38 19.18
CA ILE A 282 -0.50 11.07 20.09
C ILE A 282 -0.16 12.44 19.51
N ASN A 283 -0.56 13.48 20.25
CA ASN A 283 -0.16 14.85 19.99
C ASN A 283 0.29 15.50 21.32
N PRO A 284 1.60 15.70 21.55
CA PRO A 284 2.11 16.18 22.82
C PRO A 284 1.93 17.70 23.03
N SER A 285 1.49 18.45 22.02
CA SER A 285 1.39 19.90 22.12
C SER A 285 0.23 20.35 22.99
N SER A 286 0.42 21.25 23.95
CA SER A 286 -0.68 21.85 24.69
C SER A 286 -1.23 23.14 24.05
N TYR A 287 -0.88 23.43 22.79
CA TYR A 287 -1.31 24.66 22.14
C TYR A 287 -2.81 24.63 21.77
N GLN A 288 -3.46 25.80 21.81
CA GLN A 288 -4.93 25.93 21.77
C GLN A 288 -5.59 25.39 20.48
N TYR A 289 -4.82 25.23 19.40
CA TYR A 289 -5.32 24.81 18.09
C TYR A 289 -4.84 23.41 17.69
N ASP A 290 -4.25 22.67 18.61
CA ASP A 290 -3.74 21.33 18.33
C ASP A 290 -4.75 20.29 18.75
N TYR A 291 -5.22 19.54 17.76
CA TYR A 291 -6.16 18.45 17.97
C TYR A 291 -5.51 17.11 17.68
N HIS A 292 -6.07 16.05 18.24
CA HIS A 292 -5.78 14.71 17.74
C HIS A 292 -6.50 14.52 16.40
N ILE A 293 -7.68 15.11 16.26
CA ILE A 293 -8.50 15.08 15.04
C ILE A 293 -9.09 16.46 14.80
N GLY A 294 -8.65 17.14 13.74
CA GLY A 294 -9.22 18.41 13.29
C GLY A 294 -9.94 18.24 11.97
N ALA A 295 -11.20 18.65 11.93
CA ALA A 295 -11.98 18.79 10.71
C ALA A 295 -12.31 20.27 10.51
N SER A 296 -11.94 20.80 9.35
CA SER A 296 -12.15 22.22 9.03
C SER A 296 -13.64 22.57 9.08
N SER A 297 -13.98 23.81 9.45
CA SER A 297 -15.37 24.27 9.43
C SER A 297 -15.99 24.32 8.02
N ALA A 298 -15.16 24.27 6.98
CA ALA A 298 -15.59 24.15 5.59
C ALA A 298 -15.79 22.68 5.15
N ALA A 299 -15.49 21.71 6.02
CA ALA A 299 -15.65 20.31 5.68
C ALA A 299 -17.13 19.92 5.64
N SER A 300 -17.57 19.28 4.56
CA SER A 300 -18.95 18.80 4.39
C SER A 300 -19.16 17.36 4.83
N ALA A 301 -18.08 16.67 5.24
CA ALA A 301 -18.13 15.29 5.68
C ALA A 301 -18.58 15.19 7.15
N THR A 302 -19.36 14.16 7.45
CA THR A 302 -19.62 13.74 8.84
C THR A 302 -18.41 12.97 9.34
N VAL A 303 -17.70 13.52 10.32
CA VAL A 303 -16.53 12.87 10.95
C VAL A 303 -16.94 12.34 12.31
N ILE A 304 -16.76 11.04 12.54
CA ILE A 304 -17.13 10.36 13.78
C ILE A 304 -15.88 9.72 14.37
N ALA A 305 -15.65 9.95 15.67
CA ALA A 305 -14.53 9.36 16.38
C ALA A 305 -14.97 8.61 17.64
N ASN A 306 -14.62 7.32 17.72
CA ASN A 306 -14.98 6.44 18.84
C ASN A 306 -13.84 5.46 19.19
N ASN A 307 -13.77 5.03 20.45
CA ASN A 307 -12.79 4.03 20.88
C ASN A 307 -11.32 4.35 20.54
N ASN A 308 -10.95 5.62 20.34
CA ASN A 308 -9.56 6.00 20.15
C ASN A 308 -8.86 6.16 21.50
N PHE A 309 -7.54 5.99 21.49
CA PHE A 309 -6.67 6.21 22.63
C PHE A 309 -5.80 7.45 22.40
N SER A 310 -5.62 8.24 23.46
CA SER A 310 -4.61 9.30 23.54
C SER A 310 -3.91 9.27 24.91
N THR A 311 -2.69 9.82 25.01
CA THR A 311 -1.98 9.90 26.31
C THR A 311 -2.58 10.95 27.26
N GLU A 312 -3.44 11.80 26.74
CA GLU A 312 -4.17 12.86 27.43
C GLU A 312 -5.64 12.82 26.97
N SER A 313 -6.47 13.76 27.43
CA SER A 313 -7.85 13.85 26.95
C SER A 313 -7.88 14.06 25.42
N LEU A 314 -8.72 13.30 24.73
CA LEU A 314 -8.87 13.42 23.28
C LEU A 314 -9.38 14.82 22.92
N ARG A 315 -8.54 15.60 22.25
CA ARG A 315 -8.87 16.93 21.71
C ARG A 315 -9.31 16.80 20.25
N SER A 316 -10.43 17.43 19.90
CA SER A 316 -10.97 17.41 18.54
C SER A 316 -11.70 18.70 18.17
N ALA A 317 -11.75 19.02 16.88
CA ALA A 317 -12.56 20.11 16.33
C ALA A 317 -13.34 19.65 15.09
N GLY A 318 -14.63 19.99 15.00
CA GLY A 318 -15.48 19.62 13.86
C GLY A 318 -15.78 18.11 13.77
N VAL A 319 -15.65 17.38 14.88
CA VAL A 319 -15.81 15.92 14.96
C VAL A 319 -16.95 15.57 15.92
N ASP A 320 -17.77 14.60 15.55
CA ASP A 320 -18.72 13.95 16.44
C ASP A 320 -17.98 12.94 17.33
N ILE A 321 -17.78 13.32 18.60
CA ILE A 321 -17.10 12.49 19.59
C ILE A 321 -18.11 11.54 20.22
N SER A 322 -18.02 10.30 19.78
CA SER A 322 -18.80 9.17 20.29
C SER A 322 -18.15 8.54 21.52
N SER A 323 -18.83 7.56 22.12
CA SER A 323 -18.38 6.90 23.36
C SER A 323 -17.13 6.03 23.16
N GLY A 324 -16.48 5.68 24.27
CA GLY A 324 -15.38 4.70 24.30
C GLY A 324 -13.99 5.26 24.00
N ASN A 325 -13.85 6.53 23.63
CA ASN A 325 -12.53 7.17 23.58
C ASN A 325 -11.92 7.21 24.99
N ILE A 326 -10.66 6.77 25.13
CA ILE A 326 -9.99 6.61 26.42
C ILE A 326 -8.62 7.29 26.43
N ASN A 327 -8.09 7.51 27.62
CA ASN A 327 -6.74 8.01 27.83
C ASN A 327 -6.01 7.23 28.91
N GLY A 328 -4.67 7.24 28.87
CA GLY A 328 -3.86 6.59 29.89
C GLY A 328 -2.43 6.35 29.45
N VAL A 329 -1.83 5.28 30.00
CA VAL A 329 -0.48 4.84 29.67
C VAL A 329 -0.56 3.53 28.89
N TYR A 330 0.29 3.41 27.87
CA TYR A 330 0.44 2.20 27.09
C TYR A 330 1.91 1.94 26.79
N THR A 331 2.24 0.69 26.46
CA THR A 331 3.48 0.37 25.75
C THR A 331 3.14 -0.49 24.54
N MET A 332 3.90 -0.32 23.46
CA MET A 332 3.72 -1.11 22.24
C MET A 332 5.05 -1.26 21.51
N ASN A 333 5.42 -2.51 21.24
CA ASN A 333 6.57 -2.86 20.44
C ASN A 333 6.12 -3.75 19.27
N LEU A 334 6.17 -3.20 18.05
CA LEU A 334 5.76 -3.89 16.82
C LEU A 334 6.79 -4.92 16.32
N THR A 335 8.00 -4.90 16.86
CA THR A 335 9.04 -5.90 16.55
C THR A 335 8.88 -7.15 17.39
N THR A 336 8.53 -7.00 18.67
CA THR A 336 8.24 -8.13 19.56
C THR A 336 6.77 -8.50 19.60
N GLU A 337 5.91 -7.74 18.92
CA GLU A 337 4.45 -7.94 18.88
C GLU A 337 3.80 -7.91 20.27
N VAL A 338 4.30 -7.04 21.15
CA VAL A 338 3.82 -6.90 22.53
C VAL A 338 3.19 -5.53 22.74
N SER A 339 1.94 -5.51 23.18
CA SER A 339 1.20 -4.36 23.70
C SER A 339 0.92 -4.55 25.20
N THR A 340 0.91 -3.45 25.97
CA THR A 340 0.42 -3.44 27.36
C THR A 340 -0.25 -2.12 27.71
N GLY A 341 -0.97 -2.10 28.84
CA GLY A 341 -1.59 -0.90 29.39
C GLY A 341 -3.02 -0.69 28.91
N ALA A 342 -3.44 0.57 28.80
CA ALA A 342 -4.83 0.95 28.59
C ALA A 342 -5.40 0.58 27.21
N ILE A 343 -4.56 0.17 26.26
CA ILE A 343 -4.96 -0.16 24.88
C ILE A 343 -5.45 -1.60 24.71
N ILE A 344 -5.22 -2.46 25.70
CA ILE A 344 -5.57 -3.89 25.63
C ILE A 344 -7.07 -4.07 25.81
N ASN A 345 -7.72 -4.79 24.87
CA ASN A 345 -9.14 -5.10 24.88
C ASN A 345 -10.03 -3.86 25.07
N ALA A 346 -9.60 -2.72 24.53
CA ALA A 346 -10.20 -1.41 24.74
C ALA A 346 -10.97 -0.86 23.52
N GLY A 347 -10.83 -1.50 22.36
CA GLY A 347 -11.44 -1.08 21.10
C GLY A 347 -12.94 -1.36 21.02
N ILE A 348 -13.52 -1.26 19.84
CA ILE A 348 -14.95 -1.57 19.63
C ILE A 348 -15.24 -3.03 20.02
N ASN A 349 -16.31 -3.22 20.81
CA ASN A 349 -16.77 -4.52 21.27
C ASN A 349 -17.83 -5.09 20.31
N ASP A 350 -17.41 -5.45 19.10
CA ASP A 350 -18.22 -6.21 18.14
C ASP A 350 -17.32 -7.30 17.54
N ASP A 351 -17.91 -8.45 17.30
CA ASP A 351 -17.32 -9.61 16.64
C ASP A 351 -16.60 -9.26 15.33
N GLU A 352 -17.03 -8.21 14.61
CA GLU A 352 -16.34 -7.79 13.36
C GLU A 352 -14.99 -7.09 13.58
N TYR A 353 -14.67 -6.70 14.82
CA TYR A 353 -13.42 -6.05 15.20
C TYR A 353 -12.55 -6.92 16.08
N GLN A 354 -12.98 -8.12 16.49
CA GLN A 354 -12.20 -8.99 17.37
C GLN A 354 -10.77 -9.20 16.87
N ASP A 355 -9.87 -9.38 17.84
CA ASP A 355 -8.48 -9.72 17.60
C ASP A 355 -8.37 -11.15 17.04
N LEU A 356 -7.17 -11.53 16.61
CA LEU A 356 -6.90 -12.87 16.06
C LEU A 356 -7.10 -13.99 17.10
N ASP A 357 -7.02 -13.66 18.38
CA ASP A 357 -7.30 -14.56 19.50
C ASP A 357 -8.77 -14.55 19.95
N LEU A 358 -9.63 -13.89 19.17
CA LEU A 358 -11.07 -13.73 19.41
C LEU A 358 -11.41 -12.96 20.70
N THR A 359 -10.45 -12.24 21.26
CA THR A 359 -10.72 -11.29 22.33
C THR A 359 -11.20 -9.95 21.76
N ARG A 360 -11.68 -9.06 22.63
CA ARG A 360 -12.16 -7.74 22.21
C ARG A 360 -10.97 -6.99 21.62
N ASN A 361 -11.22 -6.29 20.51
CA ASN A 361 -10.19 -5.56 19.77
C ASN A 361 -9.24 -4.73 20.67
N ASP A 362 -7.95 -4.93 20.50
CA ASP A 362 -6.91 -4.02 20.98
C ASP A 362 -6.92 -2.70 20.19
N ILE A 363 -6.64 -1.58 20.86
CA ILE A 363 -6.49 -0.28 20.18
C ILE A 363 -5.10 -0.20 19.54
N GLY A 364 -5.04 0.19 18.27
CA GLY A 364 -3.81 0.37 17.51
C GLY A 364 -3.36 -0.82 16.65
N PRO A 365 -2.14 -0.80 16.08
CA PRO A 365 -1.74 -1.67 14.98
C PRO A 365 -1.73 -3.17 15.24
N LEU A 366 -1.69 -3.59 16.51
CA LEU A 366 -1.76 -5.01 16.87
C LEU A 366 -3.19 -5.54 16.97
N GLY A 367 -4.21 -4.68 16.92
CA GLY A 367 -5.61 -5.07 17.04
C GLY A 367 -6.31 -5.43 15.72
N GLY A 368 -7.34 -6.24 15.82
CA GLY A 368 -8.32 -6.57 14.81
C GLY A 368 -7.82 -7.50 13.70
N SER A 369 -8.71 -7.81 12.76
CA SER A 369 -8.45 -8.81 11.71
C SER A 369 -7.28 -8.46 10.77
N ASN A 370 -6.96 -7.17 10.65
CA ASN A 370 -5.84 -6.67 9.83
C ASN A 370 -4.59 -6.38 10.68
N SER A 371 -4.48 -7.01 11.87
CA SER A 371 -3.34 -6.86 12.77
C SER A 371 -2.00 -6.93 12.05
N TRP A 372 -1.07 -6.08 12.48
CA TRP A 372 0.30 -5.97 11.99
C TRP A 372 1.00 -7.32 11.84
N VAL A 373 0.71 -8.26 12.75
CA VAL A 373 1.27 -9.63 12.81
C VAL A 373 0.95 -10.44 11.54
N ASN A 374 -0.15 -10.14 10.85
CA ASN A 374 -0.49 -10.82 9.59
C ASN A 374 0.39 -10.39 8.41
N TYR A 375 1.07 -9.25 8.53
CA TYR A 375 1.79 -8.60 7.45
C TYR A 375 3.30 -8.59 7.67
N TRP A 376 3.73 -8.54 8.94
CA TRP A 376 5.13 -8.47 9.35
C TRP A 376 5.61 -9.74 10.06
N PRO A 377 6.93 -10.03 10.06
CA PRO A 377 7.96 -9.30 9.31
C PRO A 377 7.80 -9.46 7.80
N SER A 378 8.12 -8.40 7.06
CA SER A 378 7.99 -8.36 5.60
C SER A 378 9.01 -9.25 4.86
N ASN A 379 9.89 -9.98 5.56
CA ASN A 379 10.85 -10.93 5.00
C ASN A 379 11.07 -12.19 5.86
N ALA A 380 10.01 -12.77 6.44
CA ALA A 380 10.10 -13.94 7.33
C ALA A 380 10.72 -15.19 6.66
N GLY A 381 12.05 -15.28 6.66
CA GLY A 381 12.80 -16.49 6.33
C GLY A 381 12.80 -16.89 4.86
N ASN A 382 12.58 -15.96 3.92
CA ASN A 382 12.68 -16.24 2.48
C ASN A 382 11.79 -17.42 2.04
N LYS A 383 10.48 -17.32 2.28
CA LYS A 383 9.48 -18.37 1.97
C LYS A 383 8.30 -17.82 1.17
N PRO A 384 7.61 -18.67 0.38
CA PRO A 384 6.31 -18.34 -0.18
C PRO A 384 5.36 -17.87 0.92
N ARG A 385 4.54 -16.87 0.61
CA ARG A 385 3.67 -16.25 1.61
C ARG A 385 2.42 -15.65 0.99
N VAL A 386 1.34 -15.69 1.76
CA VAL A 386 0.16 -14.88 1.52
C VAL A 386 0.47 -13.47 2.01
N MET A 387 0.25 -12.48 1.15
CA MET A 387 0.46 -11.06 1.45
C MET A 387 -0.84 -10.34 1.80
N PHE A 388 -1.96 -10.89 1.35
CA PHE A 388 -3.29 -10.38 1.62
C PHE A 388 -4.29 -11.51 1.56
N LEU A 389 -5.17 -11.58 2.55
CA LEU A 389 -6.27 -12.52 2.61
C LEU A 389 -7.56 -11.73 2.84
N ASN A 390 -8.50 -11.88 1.92
CA ASN A 390 -9.86 -11.36 2.05
C ASN A 390 -10.78 -12.54 2.36
N THR A 391 -11.33 -12.56 3.56
CA THR A 391 -12.28 -13.57 4.02
C THR A 391 -13.43 -12.88 4.74
N PRO A 392 -14.63 -13.48 4.77
CA PRO A 392 -15.71 -13.00 5.60
C PRO A 392 -15.26 -13.03 7.06
N ARG A 393 -15.51 -11.93 7.79
CA ARG A 393 -15.21 -11.85 9.22
C ARG A 393 -16.20 -12.64 10.08
N LYS A 394 -17.38 -12.93 9.54
CA LYS A 394 -18.46 -13.68 10.19
C LYS A 394 -18.96 -14.78 9.25
N VAL A 395 -19.19 -15.96 9.81
CA VAL A 395 -19.87 -17.07 9.13
C VAL A 395 -21.06 -17.43 10.00
N TYR A 396 -22.27 -17.26 9.45
CA TYR A 396 -23.50 -17.52 10.19
C TYR A 396 -23.99 -18.95 9.96
N SER A 397 -24.71 -19.51 10.93
CA SER A 397 -25.42 -20.78 10.74
C SER A 397 -26.33 -20.69 9.50
N GLY A 398 -26.18 -21.64 8.57
CA GLY A 398 -26.85 -21.61 7.26
C GLY A 398 -26.06 -20.92 6.14
N THR A 399 -24.85 -20.42 6.41
CA THR A 399 -23.92 -19.97 5.36
C THR A 399 -23.46 -21.18 4.55
N THR A 400 -23.92 -21.28 3.30
CA THR A 400 -23.63 -22.42 2.40
C THR A 400 -22.37 -22.21 1.56
N THR A 401 -21.86 -20.98 1.47
CA THR A 401 -20.63 -20.64 0.74
C THR A 401 -19.82 -19.58 1.49
N ILE A 402 -18.50 -19.76 1.51
CA ILE A 402 -17.54 -18.80 2.06
C ILE A 402 -16.67 -18.31 0.90
N GLN A 403 -16.62 -17.00 0.69
CA GLN A 403 -15.81 -16.39 -0.37
C GLN A 403 -14.47 -15.93 0.21
N ALA A 404 -13.41 -16.69 -0.05
CA ALA A 404 -12.06 -16.35 0.36
C ALA A 404 -11.19 -16.04 -0.88
N GLU A 405 -10.45 -14.94 -0.84
CA GLU A 405 -9.46 -14.57 -1.86
C GLU A 405 -8.12 -14.31 -1.19
N ALA A 406 -7.05 -14.85 -1.76
CA ALA A 406 -5.69 -14.61 -1.27
C ALA A 406 -4.79 -14.11 -2.39
N THR A 407 -3.98 -13.09 -2.09
CA THR A 407 -2.85 -12.69 -2.92
C THR A 407 -1.57 -13.16 -2.23
N GLY A 408 -0.73 -13.90 -2.94
CA GLY A 408 0.52 -14.41 -2.40
C GLY A 408 1.65 -14.35 -3.40
N ILE A 409 2.87 -14.48 -2.89
CA ILE A 409 4.06 -14.75 -3.68
C ILE A 409 4.50 -16.20 -3.46
N SER A 410 4.70 -16.90 -4.56
CA SER A 410 5.44 -18.16 -4.60
C SER A 410 6.55 -18.01 -5.63
N LYS A 411 7.54 -18.91 -5.56
CA LYS A 411 8.53 -19.01 -6.62
C LYS A 411 7.99 -19.83 -7.78
#